data_AF-A0A820QXF2-F1
#
_entry.id   AF-A0A820QXF2-F1
#
_cell.length_a   1.000
_cell.length_b   1.000
_cell.length_c   1.000
_cell.angle_alpha   90.00
_cell.angle_beta   90.00
_cell.angle_gamma   90.00
#
_symmetry.space_group_name_H-M   'P 1'
#
loop_
_entity.id
_entity.type
_entity.pdbx_description
1 polymer ?
#
loop_
_entity_poly.entity_id
_entity_poly.type
_entity_poly.pdbx_seq_one_letter_code
_entity_poly.pdbx_strand_id
1 'polypeptide(L)'
;FNLSEYYGYPCQSNPCPSNQQCYQRELNNYTCIEQSKHQDASLELDGTVNVIYSYTPLNLNRNYFDLLLKTKHSSGLIFYIGETSISFFSKYISLILVNGFLQFETKIDINSSVVVVKSRIRIDDGRWHRVEIERYLFISLLSHRELFKN
;
A
#
# COMPACT_ATOMS: atom_id res chain seq x y z
N PHE A 1 3.62 -7.14 -37.20
CA PHE A 1 3.68 -6.97 -35.74
C PHE A 1 3.09 -8.22 -35.10
N ASN A 2 3.90 -9.04 -34.44
CA ASN A 2 3.40 -10.22 -33.73
C ASN A 2 2.91 -9.75 -32.36
N LEU A 3 1.60 -9.75 -32.15
CA LEU A 3 1.00 -9.55 -30.83
C LEU A 3 1.09 -10.91 -30.12
N SER A 4 1.94 -11.00 -29.10
CA SER A 4 1.94 -12.16 -28.19
C SER A 4 0.62 -12.19 -27.42
N GLU A 5 -0.06 -13.34 -27.43
CA GLU A 5 -1.27 -13.57 -26.65
C GLU A 5 -1.02 -13.32 -25.16
N TYR A 6 -1.90 -12.54 -24.53
CA TYR A 6 -1.85 -12.27 -23.10
C TYR A 6 -2.61 -13.38 -22.36
N TYR A 7 -1.88 -14.28 -21.71
CA TYR A 7 -2.43 -15.46 -21.03
C TYR A 7 -3.01 -15.20 -19.62
N GLY A 8 -3.28 -13.93 -19.28
CA GLY A 8 -3.81 -13.53 -17.98
C GLY A 8 -2.73 -13.29 -16.91
N TYR A 9 -3.16 -12.89 -15.71
CA TYR A 9 -2.24 -12.53 -14.62
C TYR A 9 -1.56 -13.78 -14.02
N PRO A 10 -0.22 -13.84 -13.94
CA PRO A 10 0.54 -14.97 -13.39
C PRO A 10 -0.01 -15.62 -12.12
N CYS A 11 -0.50 -14.85 -11.13
CA CYS A 11 -1.02 -15.46 -9.90
C CYS A 11 -2.37 -16.18 -10.04
N GLN A 12 -3.02 -16.15 -11.21
CA GLN A 12 -4.27 -16.86 -11.46
C GLN A 12 -4.07 -18.38 -11.55
N SER A 13 -2.91 -18.84 -12.02
CA SER A 13 -2.56 -20.26 -12.09
C SER A 13 -1.95 -20.80 -10.79
N ASN A 14 -1.89 -19.97 -9.74
CA ASN A 14 -1.18 -20.23 -8.49
C ASN A 14 0.23 -20.83 -8.73
N PRO A 15 1.15 -20.07 -9.35
CA PRO A 15 2.44 -20.58 -9.81
C PRO A 15 3.43 -20.83 -8.65
N CYS A 16 3.06 -20.49 -7.41
CA CYS A 16 3.94 -20.58 -6.27
C CYS A 16 3.93 -21.98 -5.64
N PRO A 17 5.07 -22.45 -5.10
CA PRO A 17 5.15 -23.68 -4.33
C PRO A 17 4.20 -23.68 -3.13
N SER A 18 3.83 -24.87 -2.65
CA SER A 18 3.09 -25.05 -1.39
C SER A 18 3.79 -24.28 -0.25
N ASN A 19 3.00 -23.59 0.61
CA ASN A 19 3.45 -22.69 1.68
C ASN A 19 4.01 -21.31 1.24
N GLN A 20 3.96 -21.00 -0.05
CA GLN A 20 4.24 -19.66 -0.56
C GLN A 20 2.99 -19.03 -1.15
N GLN A 21 2.80 -17.75 -0.91
CA GLN A 21 1.70 -17.00 -1.51
C GLN A 21 2.22 -16.25 -2.74
N CYS A 22 1.40 -16.17 -3.80
CA CYS A 22 1.73 -15.47 -5.04
C CYS A 22 1.36 -13.99 -4.96
N TYR A 23 2.33 -13.13 -5.29
CA TYR A 23 2.25 -11.69 -5.29
C TYR A 23 2.49 -11.19 -6.72
N GLN A 24 1.47 -10.63 -7.37
CA GLN A 24 1.61 -10.06 -8.71
C GLN A 24 2.46 -8.78 -8.64
N ARG A 25 3.45 -8.63 -9.53
CA ARG A 25 4.29 -7.42 -9.60
C ARG A 25 4.02 -6.58 -10.84
N GLU A 26 3.89 -7.21 -12.01
CA GLU A 26 3.64 -6.55 -13.30
C GLU A 26 2.78 -7.44 -14.22
N LEU A 27 2.54 -7.06 -15.47
CA LEU A 27 1.70 -7.82 -16.41
C LEU A 27 2.12 -9.30 -16.54
N ASN A 28 3.43 -9.57 -16.58
CA ASN A 28 3.99 -10.93 -16.71
C ASN A 28 4.92 -11.32 -15.55
N ASN A 29 4.86 -10.60 -14.42
CA ASN A 29 5.80 -10.78 -13.31
C ASN A 29 5.08 -11.06 -11.99
N TYR A 30 5.65 -11.96 -11.18
CA TYR A 30 5.15 -12.35 -9.87
C TYR A 30 6.31 -12.66 -8.91
N THR A 31 6.00 -12.66 -7.62
CA THR A 31 6.91 -13.05 -6.55
C THR A 31 6.21 -14.08 -5.66
N CYS A 32 6.92 -15.12 -5.27
CA CYS A 32 6.45 -16.07 -4.27
C CYS A 32 7.11 -15.76 -2.94
N ILE A 33 6.29 -15.60 -1.89
CA ILE A 33 6.77 -15.25 -0.55
C ILE A 33 6.31 -16.33 0.41
N GLU A 34 7.25 -16.91 1.15
CA GLU A 34 6.98 -17.85 2.24
C GLU A 34 6.21 -17.16 3.36
N GLN A 35 5.14 -17.81 3.84
CA GLN A 35 4.34 -17.28 4.95
C GLN A 35 5.16 -17.05 6.22
N SER A 36 6.23 -17.81 6.44
CA SER A 36 7.16 -17.68 7.57
C SER A 36 8.07 -16.44 7.47
N LYS A 37 8.32 -15.90 6.28
CA LYS A 37 9.18 -14.70 6.12
C LYS A 37 8.47 -13.39 6.48
N HIS A 38 7.16 -13.42 6.72
CA HIS A 38 6.43 -12.30 7.31
C HIS A 38 6.68 -12.13 8.83
N GLN A 39 7.38 -13.07 9.48
CA GLN A 39 7.54 -13.10 10.95
C GLN A 39 8.85 -12.50 11.49
N ASP A 40 9.84 -12.14 10.67
CA ASP A 40 11.17 -11.77 11.21
C ASP A 40 11.41 -10.27 11.49
N ALA A 41 10.46 -9.38 11.18
CA ALA A 41 10.50 -7.98 11.65
C ALA A 41 9.13 -7.29 11.53
N SER A 42 8.15 -7.66 12.36
CA SER A 42 6.95 -6.83 12.52
C SER A 42 7.24 -5.68 13.48
N LEU A 43 6.96 -4.45 13.05
CA LEU A 43 6.98 -3.29 13.94
C LEU A 43 5.60 -3.14 14.60
N GLU A 44 5.56 -3.19 15.93
CA GLU A 44 4.36 -2.87 16.69
C GLU A 44 4.37 -1.38 17.07
N LEU A 45 3.27 -0.68 16.72
CA LEU A 45 3.07 0.72 17.04
C LEU A 45 1.84 0.83 17.93
N ASP A 46 2.03 1.31 19.15
CA ASP A 46 0.97 1.50 20.17
C ASP A 46 0.38 2.92 20.16
N GLY A 47 0.84 3.77 19.25
CA GLY A 47 0.46 5.18 19.14
C GLY A 47 1.36 6.15 19.91
N THR A 48 2.36 5.67 20.65
CA THR A 48 3.35 6.50 21.35
C THR A 48 4.68 6.62 20.60
N VAL A 49 4.91 5.71 19.65
CA VAL A 49 6.14 5.63 18.85
C VAL A 49 5.84 5.97 17.39
N ASN A 50 6.77 6.66 16.74
CA ASN A 50 6.81 6.82 15.29
C ASN A 50 8.16 6.33 14.74
N VAL A 51 8.17 5.99 13.45
CA VAL A 51 9.40 5.68 12.72
C VAL A 51 9.55 6.70 11.62
N ILE A 52 10.69 7.40 11.61
CA ILE A 52 10.98 8.47 10.66
C ILE A 52 12.16 8.02 9.81
N TYR A 53 11.98 8.09 8.49
CA TYR A 53 13.02 7.84 7.52
C TYR A 53 13.20 9.08 6.63
N SER A 54 14.43 9.60 6.58
CA SER A 54 14.79 10.75 5.76
C SER A 54 15.51 10.29 4.51
N TYR A 55 15.03 10.69 3.34
CA TYR A 55 15.66 10.37 2.06
C TYR A 55 15.47 11.51 1.07
N THR A 56 16.36 11.59 0.07
CA THR A 56 16.20 12.49 -1.06
C THR A 56 15.32 11.81 -2.10
N PRO A 57 14.14 12.35 -2.43
CA PRO A 57 13.23 11.69 -3.35
C PRO A 57 13.82 11.65 -4.77
N LEU A 58 13.94 10.44 -5.33
CA LEU A 58 14.15 10.22 -6.76
C LEU A 58 12.77 10.30 -7.45
N ASN A 59 12.63 11.23 -8.39
CA ASN A 59 11.49 11.41 -9.32
C ASN A 59 10.24 10.53 -9.08
N LEU A 60 9.29 11.04 -8.28
CA LEU A 60 8.13 10.29 -7.74
C LEU A 60 6.95 10.15 -8.74
N ASN A 61 7.23 10.07 -10.04
CA ASN A 61 6.20 10.04 -11.08
C ASN A 61 5.31 8.78 -11.00
N ARG A 62 5.85 7.70 -10.41
CA ARG A 62 5.14 6.49 -10.05
C ARG A 62 5.57 6.07 -8.64
N ASN A 63 4.61 5.71 -7.80
CA ASN A 63 4.87 5.19 -6.46
C ASN A 63 4.11 3.88 -6.29
N TYR A 64 4.77 2.87 -5.74
CA TYR A 64 4.16 1.61 -5.38
C TYR A 64 4.41 1.35 -3.90
N PHE A 65 3.33 1.18 -3.14
CA PHE A 65 3.36 0.85 -1.72
C PHE A 65 2.74 -0.53 -1.53
N ASP A 66 3.42 -1.40 -0.79
CA ASP A 66 2.98 -2.75 -0.45
C ASP A 66 3.22 -2.97 1.05
N LEU A 67 2.14 -3.08 1.81
CA LEU A 67 2.17 -3.13 3.27
C LEU A 67 1.30 -4.27 3.78
N LEU A 68 1.76 -4.94 4.83
CA LEU A 68 0.91 -5.74 5.70
C LEU A 68 0.56 -4.93 6.93
N LEU A 69 -0.73 -4.89 7.26
CA LEU A 69 -1.22 -4.13 8.41
C LEU A 69 -2.26 -4.95 9.19
N LYS A 70 -2.18 -4.86 10.51
CA LYS A 70 -3.15 -5.42 11.45
C LYS A 70 -3.44 -4.36 12.50
N THR A 71 -4.72 -4.07 12.75
CA THR A 71 -5.13 -3.09 13.76
C THR A 71 -6.52 -3.38 14.32
N LYS A 72 -6.77 -2.90 15.54
CA LYS A 72 -8.12 -2.80 16.13
C LYS A 72 -8.58 -1.35 16.30
N HIS A 73 -7.70 -0.38 16.01
CA HIS A 73 -8.06 1.02 16.03
C HIS A 73 -8.82 1.36 14.74
N SER A 74 -9.86 2.16 14.85
CA SER A 74 -10.67 2.60 13.71
C SER A 74 -10.17 3.91 13.09
N SER A 75 -9.19 4.57 13.71
CA SER A 75 -8.62 5.82 13.23
C SER A 75 -7.12 5.90 13.56
N GLY A 76 -6.33 6.53 12.69
CA GLY A 76 -4.90 6.73 12.90
C GLY A 76 -4.12 7.03 11.63
N LEU A 77 -2.88 7.50 11.77
CA LEU A 77 -1.93 7.67 10.68
C LEU A 77 -1.14 6.36 10.49
N ILE A 78 -1.06 5.86 9.25
CA ILE A 78 -0.25 4.67 8.93
C ILE A 78 1.12 5.11 8.40
N PHE A 79 1.14 5.96 7.38
CA PHE A 79 2.37 6.62 6.93
C PHE A 79 2.10 8.01 6.36
N TYR A 80 3.14 8.84 6.41
CA TYR A 80 3.17 10.16 5.78
C TYR A 80 4.53 10.33 5.10
N ILE A 81 4.51 10.79 3.85
CA ILE A 81 5.69 11.14 3.07
C ILE A 81 5.48 12.57 2.59
N GLY A 82 6.35 13.47 3.02
CA GLY A 82 6.31 14.88 2.67
C GLY A 82 7.55 15.61 3.15
N GLU A 83 7.66 16.88 2.81
CA GLU A 83 8.80 17.70 3.23
C GLU A 83 8.84 17.85 4.76
N THR A 84 10.05 17.79 5.34
CA THR A 84 10.30 17.87 6.79
C THR A 84 9.76 19.16 7.40
N SER A 85 9.70 20.25 6.63
CA SER A 85 8.93 21.43 7.00
C SER A 85 7.45 21.19 6.71
N ILE A 86 6.71 20.78 7.75
CA ILE A 86 5.26 20.66 7.72
C ILE A 86 4.69 22.07 7.55
N SER A 87 4.34 22.43 6.32
CA SER A 87 3.55 23.60 6.00
C SER A 87 2.30 23.16 5.25
N PHE A 88 1.21 23.93 5.34
CA PHE A 88 0.02 23.70 4.50
C PHE A 88 0.33 23.78 2.99
N PHE A 89 1.51 24.28 2.64
CA PHE A 89 2.04 24.45 1.29
C PHE A 89 3.02 23.33 0.89
N SER A 90 3.08 22.20 1.60
CA SER A 90 3.99 21.11 1.27
C SER A 90 3.26 20.00 0.50
N LYS A 91 3.93 19.42 -0.50
CA LYS A 91 3.44 18.22 -1.20
C LYS A 91 3.49 17.03 -0.26
N TYR A 92 2.48 16.16 -0.32
CA TYR A 92 2.47 14.97 0.52
C TYR A 92 1.74 13.79 -0.10
N ILE A 93 2.06 12.62 0.45
CA ILE A 93 1.36 11.36 0.27
C ILE A 93 1.13 10.78 1.67
N SER A 94 -0.08 10.34 1.95
CA SER A 94 -0.36 9.68 3.22
C SER A 94 -1.33 8.51 3.05
N LEU A 95 -1.19 7.56 3.96
CA LEU A 95 -2.19 6.52 4.20
C LEU A 95 -2.68 6.69 5.63
N ILE A 96 -3.98 6.90 5.77
CA ILE A 96 -4.65 7.08 7.06
C ILE A 96 -5.79 6.09 7.19
N LEU A 97 -6.22 5.89 8.43
CA LEU A 97 -7.40 5.12 8.77
C LEU A 97 -8.47 6.06 9.30
N VAL A 98 -9.69 5.94 8.78
CA VAL A 98 -10.84 6.75 9.17
C VAL A 98 -12.07 5.86 9.26
N ASN A 99 -12.64 5.72 10.46
CA ASN A 99 -13.80 4.87 10.75
C ASN A 99 -13.62 3.41 10.27
N GLY A 100 -12.40 2.88 10.40
CA GLY A 100 -12.02 1.53 10.01
C GLY A 100 -11.66 1.37 8.53
N PHE A 101 -11.83 2.40 7.70
CA PHE A 101 -11.52 2.37 6.27
C PHE A 101 -10.21 3.10 5.98
N LEU A 102 -9.38 2.51 5.11
CA LEU A 102 -8.18 3.16 4.62
C LEU A 102 -8.54 4.32 3.70
N GLN A 103 -7.83 5.43 3.86
CA GLN A 103 -7.85 6.55 2.93
C GLN A 103 -6.42 6.85 2.51
N PHE A 104 -6.17 6.81 1.21
CA PHE A 104 -4.93 7.24 0.60
C PHE A 104 -5.12 8.67 0.10
N GLU A 105 -4.35 9.60 0.65
CA GLU A 105 -4.44 11.02 0.33
C GLU A 105 -3.18 11.51 -0.38
N THR A 106 -3.36 12.38 -1.37
CA THR A 106 -2.25 12.98 -2.10
C THR A 106 -2.47 14.45 -2.36
N LYS A 107 -1.44 15.26 -2.14
CA LYS A 107 -1.35 16.66 -2.55
C LYS A 107 -0.12 16.83 -3.44
N ILE A 108 -0.34 17.14 -4.72
CA ILE A 108 0.71 17.10 -5.75
C ILE A 108 1.42 18.45 -5.91
N ASP A 109 0.72 19.52 -5.58
CA ASP A 109 1.27 20.87 -5.51
C ASP A 109 0.50 21.71 -4.48
N ILE A 110 1.03 22.90 -4.22
CA ILE A 110 0.55 23.84 -3.21
C ILE A 110 -0.92 24.24 -3.44
N ASN A 111 -1.31 24.39 -4.70
CA ASN A 111 -2.58 24.93 -5.16
C ASN A 111 -3.59 23.83 -5.52
N SER A 112 -3.16 22.57 -5.55
CA SER A 112 -3.97 21.42 -5.88
C SER A 112 -4.89 21.05 -4.72
N SER A 113 -6.10 20.60 -5.08
CA SER A 113 -6.99 19.94 -4.13
C SER A 113 -6.40 18.59 -3.72
N VAL A 114 -6.67 18.17 -2.50
CA VAL A 114 -6.28 16.84 -2.02
C VAL A 114 -7.12 15.79 -2.75
N VAL A 115 -6.44 14.80 -3.34
CA VAL A 115 -7.09 13.62 -3.93
C VAL A 115 -7.16 12.54 -2.87
N VAL A 116 -8.35 11.97 -2.65
CA VAL A 116 -8.58 10.93 -1.65
C VAL A 116 -9.12 9.67 -2.33
N VAL A 117 -8.46 8.53 -2.10
CA VAL A 117 -8.94 7.20 -2.52
C VAL A 117 -9.25 6.39 -1.27
N LYS A 118 -10.50 5.94 -1.12
CA LYS A 118 -10.97 5.21 0.06
C LYS A 118 -11.11 3.72 -0.23
N SER A 119 -10.70 2.86 0.71
CA SER A 119 -10.99 1.42 0.64
C SER A 119 -12.50 1.15 0.78
N ARG A 120 -12.96 0.07 0.17
CA ARG A 120 -14.36 -0.39 0.30
C ARG A 120 -14.60 -1.25 1.53
N ILE A 121 -13.54 -1.78 2.12
CA ILE A 121 -13.63 -2.64 3.28
C ILE A 121 -12.95 -2.02 4.48
N ARG A 122 -13.38 -2.49 5.65
CA ARG A 122 -12.80 -2.18 6.93
C ARG A 122 -11.62 -3.11 7.23
N ILE A 123 -10.65 -2.60 7.97
CA ILE A 123 -9.43 -3.35 8.34
C ILE A 123 -9.17 -3.35 9.86
N ASP A 124 -10.09 -2.80 10.65
CA ASP A 124 -10.02 -2.68 12.11
C ASP A 124 -10.52 -3.93 12.86
N ASP A 125 -10.44 -5.09 12.21
CA ASP A 125 -10.93 -6.40 12.70
C ASP A 125 -9.88 -7.20 13.48
N GLY A 126 -8.67 -6.65 13.66
CA GLY A 126 -7.55 -7.34 14.30
C GLY A 126 -6.94 -8.47 13.46
N ARG A 127 -7.22 -8.54 12.16
CA ARG A 127 -6.61 -9.49 11.22
C ARG A 127 -5.57 -8.80 10.35
N TRP A 128 -4.74 -9.60 9.68
CA TRP A 128 -3.76 -9.09 8.73
C TRP A 128 -4.42 -8.78 7.38
N HIS A 129 -4.20 -7.57 6.90
CA HIS A 129 -4.65 -7.07 5.60
C HIS A 129 -3.44 -6.69 4.76
N ARG A 130 -3.51 -6.94 3.45
CA ARG A 130 -2.50 -6.47 2.51
C ARG A 130 -3.02 -5.26 1.73
N VAL A 131 -2.25 -4.18 1.80
CA VAL A 131 -2.57 -2.90 1.18
C VAL A 131 -1.58 -2.66 0.04
N GLU A 132 -2.11 -2.58 -1.18
CA GLU A 132 -1.32 -2.29 -2.38
C GLU A 132 -1.80 -0.96 -2.97
N ILE A 133 -0.89 0.00 -3.10
CA ILE A 133 -1.20 1.32 -3.62
C ILE A 133 -0.29 1.58 -4.81
N GLU A 134 -0.89 1.87 -5.96
CA GLU A 134 -0.17 2.28 -7.15
C GLU A 134 -0.61 3.69 -7.54
N ARG A 135 0.31 4.64 -7.44
CA ARG A 135 0.10 6.02 -7.84
C ARG A 135 0.91 6.31 -9.09
N TYR A 136 0.26 6.92 -10.08
CA TYR A 136 0.86 7.66 -11.19
C TYR A 136 0.62 9.15 -10.99
N LEU A 137 1.46 9.99 -11.60
CA LEU A 137 1.41 11.47 -11.51
C LEU A 137 0.00 12.08 -11.66
N PHE A 138 -0.87 11.48 -12.47
CA PHE A 138 -2.23 11.98 -12.73
C PHE A 138 -3.36 11.01 -12.30
N ILE A 139 -3.03 9.80 -11.81
CA ILE A 139 -3.99 8.74 -11.51
C ILE A 139 -3.53 7.98 -10.26
N SER A 140 -4.39 7.82 -9.26
CA SER A 140 -4.09 6.96 -8.09
C SER A 140 -5.03 5.75 -8.07
N LEU A 141 -4.46 4.54 -7.96
CA LEU A 141 -5.15 3.27 -7.84
C LEU A 141 -4.85 2.67 -6.46
N LEU A 142 -5.91 2.36 -5.71
CA LEU A 142 -5.82 1.66 -4.43
C LEU A 142 -6.42 0.27 -4.59
N SER A 143 -5.60 -0.76 -4.45
CA SER A 143 -6.01 -2.17 -4.47
C SER A 143 -5.97 -2.72 -3.04
N HIS A 144 -6.98 -3.52 -2.72
CA HIS A 144 -7.12 -4.14 -1.41
C HIS A 144 -7.35 -5.64 -1.58
N ARG A 145 -6.59 -6.47 -0.85
CA ARG A 145 -6.80 -7.93 -0.83
C ARG A 145 -6.75 -8.45 0.62
N GLU A 146 -7.82 -9.11 1.05
CA GLU A 146 -7.82 -9.89 2.30
C GLU A 146 -6.98 -11.16 2.09
N LEU A 147 -6.03 -11.44 2.99
CA LEU A 147 -5.15 -12.61 2.85
C LEU A 147 -5.73 -13.89 3.47
N PHE A 148 -6.86 -13.83 4.19
CA PHE A 148 -7.45 -14.99 4.86
C PHE A 148 -8.98 -14.93 4.85
N LYS A 149 -9.60 -15.53 3.82
CA LYS A 149 -10.97 -16.04 3.93
C LYS A 149 -10.87 -17.43 4.54
N ASN A 150 -11.43 -17.59 5.73
CA ASN A 150 -11.77 -18.93 6.25
C ASN A 150 -12.90 -19.51 5.40
#